data_AF-A0A2S5ZZ19-F1
#
_entry.id   AF-A0A2S5ZZ19-F1
#
_cell.length_a   1.000
_cell.length_b   1.000
_cell.length_c   1.000
_cell.angle_alpha   90.00
_cell.angle_beta   90.00
_cell.angle_gamma   90.00
#
_symmetry.space_group_name_H-M   'P 1'
#
loop_
_entity.id
_entity.type
_entity.pdbx_description
1 polymer ?
#
loop_
_entity_poly.entity_id
_entity_poly.type
_entity_poly.pdbx_seq_one_letter_code
_entity_poly.pdbx_strand_id
1 'polypeptide(L)' 'MPEGSVFIKKSSVWLECSVYPGIPAGDHAIALLEIHGLRMGFERPLSVFHGSRFRRLAAIRAPRSPGNDRPPLRAEHP' A
#
# COMPACT_ATOMS: atom_id res chain seq x y z
N MET A 1 -15.26 16.11 -11.55
CA MET A 1 -15.90 14.99 -10.83
C MET A 1 -16.84 14.38 -11.84
N PRO A 2 -16.65 13.12 -12.25
CA PRO A 2 -17.43 12.54 -13.31
C PRO A 2 -18.82 12.26 -12.73
N GLU A 3 -19.86 12.67 -13.43
CA GLU A 3 -21.23 12.41 -13.00
C GLU A 3 -21.48 10.90 -12.88
N GLY A 4 -21.86 10.44 -11.69
CA GLY A 4 -22.36 9.08 -11.47
C GLY A 4 -21.43 8.10 -10.72
N SER A 5 -20.20 8.47 -10.40
CA SER A 5 -19.30 7.58 -9.64
C SER A 5 -19.46 7.71 -8.12
N VAL A 6 -19.46 6.58 -7.41
CA VAL A 6 -19.51 6.53 -5.93
C VAL A 6 -18.10 6.40 -5.35
N PHE A 7 -17.72 7.34 -4.49
CA PHE A 7 -16.41 7.35 -3.83
C PHE A 7 -16.49 6.79 -2.41
N ILE A 8 -15.69 5.76 -2.13
CA ILE A 8 -15.61 5.17 -0.79
C ILE A 8 -14.74 6.06 0.11
N LYS A 9 -15.30 6.54 1.22
CA LYS A 9 -14.56 7.35 2.18
C LYS A 9 -13.38 6.55 2.77
N LYS A 10 -12.29 7.25 3.06
CA LYS A 10 -11.05 6.68 3.65
C LYS A 10 -10.31 5.68 2.75
N SER A 11 -10.59 5.61 1.45
CA SER A 11 -9.70 4.94 0.50
C SER A 11 -8.32 5.60 0.46
N SER A 12 -7.27 4.81 0.24
CA SER A 12 -5.92 5.32 0.02
C SER A 12 -5.78 6.02 -1.34
N VAL A 13 -6.60 5.63 -2.32
CA VAL A 13 -6.65 6.26 -3.65
C VAL A 13 -8.08 6.26 -4.19
N TRP A 14 -8.39 7.28 -4.97
CA TRP A 14 -9.54 7.33 -5.88
C TRP A 14 -9.05 7.61 -7.29
N LEU A 15 -9.68 6.96 -8.26
CA LEU A 15 -9.43 7.12 -9.68
C LEU A 15 -10.75 7.49 -10.36
N GLU A 16 -10.75 8.57 -11.12
CA GLU A 16 -11.83 8.95 -12.03
C GLU A 16 -11.40 8.50 -13.43
N CYS A 17 -12.16 7.56 -14.01
CA CYS A 17 -11.78 6.88 -15.25
C CYS A 17 -12.96 6.67 -16.20
N SER A 18 -12.66 6.53 -17.49
CA SER A 18 -13.54 5.88 -18.47
C SER A 18 -13.08 4.45 -18.74
N VAL A 19 -13.99 3.61 -19.22
CA VAL A 19 -13.66 2.24 -19.67
C VAL A 19 -13.23 2.32 -21.13
N TYR A 20 -12.00 1.89 -21.41
CA TYR A 20 -11.53 1.56 -22.75
C TYR A 20 -12.02 0.15 -23.11
N PRO A 21 -12.17 -0.22 -24.40
CA PRO A 21 -12.60 -1.58 -24.79
C PRO A 21 -11.91 -2.68 -23.98
N GLY A 22 -12.74 -3.48 -23.30
CA GLY A 22 -12.28 -4.55 -22.40
C GLY A 22 -11.62 -5.69 -23.16
N ILE A 23 -10.72 -6.40 -22.48
CA ILE A 23 -9.99 -7.54 -23.04
C ILE A 23 -10.60 -8.84 -22.48
N PRO A 24 -11.04 -9.80 -23.32
CA PRO A 24 -11.55 -11.09 -22.86
C PRO A 24 -10.51 -11.88 -22.06
N ALA A 25 -10.90 -12.48 -20.94
CA ALA A 25 -10.01 -13.23 -20.04
C ALA A 25 -10.72 -14.46 -19.44
N GLY A 26 -11.23 -15.34 -20.30
CA GLY A 26 -11.93 -16.56 -19.88
C GLY A 26 -13.31 -16.27 -19.29
N ASP A 27 -13.52 -16.68 -18.04
CA ASP A 27 -14.73 -16.38 -17.25
C ASP A 27 -14.73 -14.96 -16.66
N HIS A 28 -13.71 -14.17 -16.95
CA HIS A 28 -13.57 -12.77 -16.54
C HIS A 28 -13.32 -11.85 -17.74
N ALA A 29 -13.45 -10.54 -17.50
CA ALA A 29 -13.01 -9.50 -18.41
C ALA A 29 -11.96 -8.62 -17.73
N ILE A 30 -10.92 -8.23 -18.48
CA ILE A 30 -9.98 -7.20 -18.04
C ILE A 30 -10.54 -5.86 -18.48
N ALA A 31 -10.95 -5.04 -17.51
CA ALA A 31 -11.34 -3.65 -17.77
C ALA A 31 -10.07 -2.78 -17.89
N LEU A 32 -9.82 -2.25 -19.08
CA LEU A 32 -8.79 -1.23 -19.27
C LEU A 32 -9.39 0.15 -18.97
N LEU A 33 -8.72 0.93 -18.11
CA LEU A 33 -9.23 2.21 -17.62
C LEU A 33 -8.33 3.35 -18.08
N GLU A 34 -8.92 4.35 -18.73
CA GLU A 34 -8.27 5.62 -19.02
C GLU A 34 -8.49 6.58 -17.85
N ILE A 35 -7.42 7.13 -17.28
CA ILE A 35 -7.46 7.95 -16.07
C ILE A 35 -7.64 9.43 -16.44
N HIS A 36 -8.73 10.04 -15.96
CA HIS A 36 -8.99 11.48 -16.10
C HIS A 36 -8.65 12.26 -14.82
N GLY A 37 -8.63 11.57 -13.68
CA GLY A 37 -8.33 12.17 -12.38
C GLY A 37 -7.88 11.17 -11.33
N LEU A 38 -7.06 11.63 -10.40
CA LEU A 38 -6.53 10.85 -9.28
C LEU A 38 -6.54 11.69 -8.01
N ARG A 39 -6.93 11.07 -6.90
CA ARG A 39 -6.72 11.64 -5.55
C ARG A 39 -6.14 10.60 -4.62
N MET A 40 -5.06 10.94 -3.92
CA MET A 40 -4.37 10.07 -2.97
C MET A 40 -4.56 10.57 -1.53
N GLY A 41 -4.67 9.62 -0.59
CA GLY A 41 -4.63 9.88 0.85
C GLY A 41 -3.31 9.39 1.43
N PHE A 42 -2.26 10.21 1.35
CA PHE A 42 -0.88 9.84 1.74
C PHE A 42 -0.73 9.38 3.20
N GLU A 43 -1.63 9.81 4.08
CA GLU A 43 -1.65 9.42 5.50
C GLU A 43 -2.30 8.04 5.76
N ARG A 44 -2.82 7.36 4.73
CA ARG A 44 -3.57 6.10 4.90
C ARG A 44 -2.76 4.89 4.46
N PRO A 45 -2.39 3.98 5.37
CA PRO A 45 -1.64 2.78 5.01
C PRO A 45 -2.47 1.91 4.06
N LEU A 46 -1.82 1.40 3.00
CA LEU A 46 -2.43 0.48 2.06
C LEU A 46 -2.72 -0.87 2.73
N SER A 47 -3.92 -1.39 2.51
CA SER A 47 -4.26 -2.77 2.85
C SER A 47 -3.71 -3.71 1.79
N VAL A 48 -2.96 -4.73 2.22
CA VAL A 48 -2.41 -5.76 1.34
C VAL A 48 -3.26 -7.02 1.49
N PHE A 49 -3.76 -7.58 0.39
CA PHE A 49 -4.41 -8.88 0.39
C PHE A 49 -3.43 -9.96 -0.08
N HIS A 50 -3.04 -10.87 0.81
CA HIS A 50 -2.08 -11.96 0.49
C HIS A 50 -2.37 -13.20 1.34
N GLY A 51 -2.42 -14.36 0.67
CA GLY A 51 -2.78 -15.64 1.31
C GLY A 51 -4.22 -15.61 1.83
N SER A 52 -5.14 -15.08 1.02
CA SER A 52 -6.57 -14.94 1.32
C SER A 52 -6.89 -14.14 2.60
N ARG A 53 -6.02 -13.22 3.00
CA ARG A 53 -6.18 -12.38 4.21
C ARG A 53 -5.68 -10.96 3.98
N PHE A 54 -6.36 -9.99 4.60
CA PHE A 54 -5.88 -8.61 4.68
C PHE A 54 -4.75 -8.47 5.69
N ARG A 55 -3.73 -7.69 5.32
CA ARG A 55 -2.51 -7.45 6.09
C ARG A 55 -2.10 -5.99 5.94
N ARG A 56 -1.31 -5.50 6.89
CA ARG A 56 -0.64 -4.20 6.79
C ARG A 56 0.79 -4.41 6.32
N LEU A 57 1.28 -3.51 5.47
CA LEU A 57 2.69 -3.48 5.11
C LEU A 57 3.54 -3.16 6.35
N ALA A 58 4.56 -3.96 6.63
CA ALA A 58 5.48 -3.71 7.74
C ALA A 58 6.39 -2.52 7.41
N ALA A 59 6.69 -1.68 8.40
CA ALA A 59 7.72 -0.66 8.24
C ALA A 59 9.07 -1.34 8.01
N ILE A 60 9.83 -0.87 7.02
CA ILE A 60 11.22 -1.28 6.85
C ILE A 60 11.97 -0.74 8.06
N ARG A 61 12.55 -1.64 8.86
CA ARG A 61 13.41 -1.23 9.98
C ARG A 61 14.63 -0.53 9.38
N ALA A 62 14.92 0.68 9.85
CA ALA A 62 16.18 1.33 9.52
C ALA A 62 17.35 0.39 9.86
N PRO A 63 18.43 0.39 9.06
CA PRO A 63 19.61 -0.42 9.35
C PRO A 63 20.09 -0.10 10.78
N ARG A 64 20.40 -1.16 11.55
CA ARG A 64 20.97 -0.98 12.89
C ARG A 64 22.30 -0.24 12.76
N SER A 65 22.49 0.84 13.53
CA SER A 65 23.79 1.48 13.63
C SER A 65 24.82 0.46 14.14
N PRO A 66 25.98 0.30 13.46
CA PRO A 66 27.05 -0.54 13.98
C PRO A 66 27.62 0.13 15.24
N GLY A 67 27.40 -0.45 16.43
CA GLY A 67 28.00 0.07 17.66
C GLY A 67 27.33 -0.32 18.99
N ASN A 68 26.11 -0.86 19.00
CA ASN A 68 25.40 -1.15 20.26
C ASN A 68 25.63 -2.57 20.83
N ASP A 69 26.58 -3.34 20.27
CA ASP A 69 26.89 -4.71 20.71
C ASP A 69 28.12 -4.75 21.66
N ARG A 70 28.49 -3.64 22.31
CA ARG A 70 29.55 -3.67 23.32
C ARG A 70 28.98 -4.30 24.60
N PRO A 71 29.45 -5.49 25.04
CA PRO A 71 29.07 -6.00 26.35
C PRO A 71 29.50 -4.98 27.42
N PRO A 72 28.73 -4.80 28.50
CA PRO A 72 29.14 -3.92 29.59
C PRO A 72 30.51 -4.39 30.09
N LEU A 73 31.47 -3.45 30.18
CA LEU A 73 32.79 -3.71 30.75
C LEU A 73 32.55 -4.33 32.14
N ARG A 74 32.99 -5.58 32.36
CA ARG A 74 32.92 -6.18 33.69
C ARG A 74 33.74 -5.28 34.61
N ALA A 75 33.11 -4.69 35.60
CA ALA A 75 33.82 -4.01 36.67
C ALA A 75 34.68 -5.04 37.40
N GLU A 76 35.98 -5.03 37.12
CA GLU A 76 36.98 -5.66 37.95
C GLU A 76 36.98 -4.95 39.31
N HIS A 77 36.43 -5.62 40.33
CA HIS A 77 36.55 -5.21 41.74
C HIS A 77 37.90 -5.69 42.28
N PRO A 78 38.60 -4.87 43.08
CA PRO A 78 39.93 -5.16 43.64
C PRO A 78 39.93 -6.30 44.67
#